data_AF-A0AA95JMY1-F1
#
_entry.id   AF-A0AA95JMY1-F1
#
_cell.length_a   1.000
_cell.length_b   1.000
_cell.length_c   1.000
_cell.angle_alpha   90.00
_cell.angle_beta   90.00
_cell.angle_gamma   90.00
#
_symmetry.space_group_name_H-M   'P 1'
#
loop_
_entity.id
_entity.type
_entity.pdbx_description
1 polymer ?
#
loop_
_entity_poly.entity_id
_entity_poly.type
_entity_poly.pdbx_seq_one_letter_code
_entity_poly.pdbx_strand_id
1 'polypeptide(L)'
;MRAVLSEAVRRRGVPVPASTERDTDLEVVTRTDGATDYTFVLNHGRRTLTAPRIPGGRDLLTDADRRRRGPAPRALRRRRLAHPAPQNHGPAS
;
A
#
# COMPACT_ATOMS: atom_id res chain seq x y z
N MET A 1 -19.64 -11.28 3.15
CA MET A 1 -19.24 -9.96 2.63
C MET A 1 -17.94 -10.00 1.81
N ARG A 2 -16.80 -10.45 2.36
CA ARG A 2 -15.50 -10.50 1.66
C ARG A 2 -15.55 -11.18 0.28
N ALA A 3 -16.12 -12.39 0.20
CA ALA A 3 -16.20 -13.14 -1.07
C ALA A 3 -17.00 -12.40 -2.16
N VAL A 4 -18.08 -11.72 -1.77
CA VAL A 4 -18.92 -10.93 -2.69
C VAL A 4 -18.15 -9.74 -3.25
N LEU A 5 -17.44 -9.00 -2.39
CA LEU A 5 -16.62 -7.86 -2.81
C LEU A 5 -15.43 -8.30 -3.67
N SER A 6 -14.74 -9.38 -3.30
CA SER A 6 -13.64 -9.92 -4.11
C SER A 6 -14.11 -10.32 -5.52
N GLU A 7 -15.29 -10.92 -5.63
CA GLU A 7 -15.87 -11.28 -6.92
C GLU A 7 -16.26 -10.05 -7.75
N ALA A 8 -16.89 -9.05 -7.14
CA ALA A 8 -17.27 -7.81 -7.81
C ALA A 8 -16.04 -7.04 -8.36
N VAL A 9 -14.95 -6.99 -7.59
CA VAL A 9 -13.69 -6.35 -7.99
C VAL A 9 -13.02 -7.14 -9.12
N ARG A 10 -13.00 -8.48 -9.03
CA ARG A 10 -12.47 -9.37 -10.09
C ARG A 10 -13.19 -9.17 -11.42
N ARG A 11 -14.53 -9.13 -11.41
CA ARG A 11 -15.35 -8.94 -12.62
C ARG A 11 -15.10 -7.59 -13.32
N ARG A 12 -14.67 -6.57 -12.57
CA ARG A 12 -14.36 -5.25 -13.11
C ARG A 12 -12.92 -5.13 -13.62
N GLY A 13 -12.15 -6.22 -13.60
CA GLY A 13 -10.74 -6.22 -14.04
C GLY A 13 -9.83 -5.39 -13.14
N VAL A 14 -10.30 -5.02 -11.95
CA VAL A 14 -9.48 -4.28 -10.97
C VAL A 14 -8.46 -5.28 -10.42
N PRO A 15 -7.15 -4.99 -10.51
CA PRO A 15 -6.12 -5.88 -10.00
C PRO A 15 -6.34 -6.11 -8.50
N VAL A 16 -6.70 -7.34 -8.13
CA VAL A 16 -6.67 -7.76 -6.73
C VAL A 16 -5.26 -8.26 -6.47
N PRO A 17 -4.45 -7.58 -5.63
CA PRO A 17 -3.11 -8.07 -5.38
C PRO A 17 -3.24 -9.46 -4.74
N ALA A 18 -2.56 -10.45 -5.30
CA ALA A 18 -2.63 -11.87 -4.93
C ALA A 18 -2.05 -12.19 -3.53
N SER A 19 -1.87 -11.19 -2.67
CA SER A 19 -1.24 -11.38 -1.36
C SER A 19 -2.16 -12.19 -0.43
N THR A 20 -1.84 -13.47 -0.33
CA THR A 20 -2.04 -14.36 0.83
C THR A 20 -1.47 -13.69 2.08
N GLU A 21 -2.30 -13.54 3.11
CA GLU A 21 -2.01 -12.88 4.38
C GLU A 21 -1.83 -11.36 4.32
N ARG A 22 -2.95 -10.64 4.16
CA ARG A 22 -3.05 -9.30 4.72
C ARG A 22 -3.45 -9.46 6.17
N ASP A 23 -2.53 -9.14 7.07
CA ASP A 23 -2.85 -8.97 8.47
C ASP A 23 -3.97 -7.92 8.58
N THR A 24 -5.11 -8.29 9.18
CA THR A 24 -6.31 -7.42 9.23
C THR A 24 -6.05 -6.13 9.99
N ASP A 25 -5.02 -6.11 10.81
CA ASP A 25 -4.58 -4.95 11.56
C ASP A 25 -3.72 -3.99 10.71
N LEU A 26 -3.34 -4.38 9.48
CA LEU A 26 -2.51 -3.57 8.58
C LEU A 26 -3.34 -3.02 7.40
N GLU A 27 -3.58 -1.72 7.42
CA GLU A 27 -4.24 -1.02 6.33
C GLU A 27 -3.23 -0.26 5.47
N VAL A 28 -3.41 -0.34 4.14
CA VAL A 28 -2.57 0.36 3.15
C VAL A 28 -3.47 1.18 2.26
N VAL A 29 -3.25 2.49 2.22
CA VAL A 29 -4.06 3.43 1.44
C VAL A 29 -3.15 4.31 0.61
N THR A 30 -3.42 4.44 -0.68
CA THR A 30 -2.70 5.33 -1.58
C THR A 30 -3.59 6.49 -2.01
N ARG A 31 -3.07 7.70 -1.93
CA ARG A 31 -3.65 8.91 -2.55
C ARG A 31 -2.66 9.45 -3.57
N THR A 32 -3.15 9.85 -4.73
CA THR A 32 -2.31 10.41 -5.79
C THR A 32 -2.65 11.88 -5.99
N ASP A 33 -1.64 12.71 -6.26
CA ASP A 33 -1.83 14.07 -6.81
C ASP A 33 -1.71 14.11 -8.34
N GLY A 34 -1.62 12.93 -8.98
CA GLY A 34 -1.46 12.77 -10.43
C GLY A 34 0.00 12.62 -10.87
N ALA A 35 0.96 13.14 -10.10
CA ALA A 35 2.39 12.97 -10.35
C ALA A 35 3.05 12.05 -9.31
N THR A 36 2.60 12.17 -8.05
CA THR A 36 3.15 11.48 -6.89
C THR A 36 2.04 10.70 -6.19
N ASP A 37 2.32 9.44 -5.92
CA ASP A 37 1.55 8.60 -5.04
C ASP A 37 2.07 8.73 -3.61
N TYR A 38 1.16 9.02 -2.69
CA TYR A 38 1.38 9.02 -1.26
C TYR A 38 0.70 7.79 -0.67
N THR A 39 1.51 6.80 -0.28
CA THR A 39 1.02 5.59 0.34
C THR A 39 1.20 5.62 1.85
N PHE A 40 0.10 5.40 2.56
CA PHE A 40 0.02 5.33 4.01
C PHE A 40 -0.05 3.87 4.43
N VAL A 41 0.80 3.49 5.39
CA VAL A 41 0.74 2.18 6.05
C VAL A 41 0.35 2.41 7.50
N LEU A 42 -0.80 1.86 7.89
CA LEU A 42 -1.43 2.04 9.19
C LEU A 42 -1.45 0.69 9.90
N ASN A 43 -0.78 0.62 11.05
CA ASN A 43 -0.86 -0.55 11.92
C ASN A 43 -1.84 -0.24 13.06
N HIS A 44 -3.06 -0.76 12.94
CA HIS A 44 -4.12 -0.63 13.94
C HIS A 44 -3.97 -1.64 15.10
N GLY A 45 -3.14 -2.66 14.89
CA GLY A 45 -2.86 -3.70 15.85
C GLY A 45 -1.89 -3.28 16.95
N ARG A 46 -1.84 -4.10 18.00
CA ARG A 46 -0.91 -3.93 19.14
C ARG A 46 0.45 -4.57 18.90
N ARG A 47 0.57 -5.39 17.85
CA ARG A 47 1.80 -6.11 17.49
C ARG A 47 2.58 -5.33 16.45
N THR A 48 3.91 -5.48 16.46
CA THR A 48 4.74 -5.01 15.36
C THR A 48 4.53 -5.94 14.17
N LEU A 49 4.12 -5.38 13.03
CA LEU A 49 3.90 -6.09 11.78
C LEU A 49 5.02 -5.80 10.77
N THR A 50 5.02 -6.51 9.64
CA THR A 50 5.92 -6.20 8.53
C THR A 50 5.18 -5.35 7.51
N ALA A 51 5.69 -4.16 7.20
CA ALA A 51 5.09 -3.32 6.17
C ALA A 51 5.37 -3.88 4.77
N PRO A 52 4.44 -3.71 3.81
CA PRO A 52 4.70 -4.07 2.43
C PRO A 52 5.85 -3.23 1.87
N ARG A 53 6.55 -3.80 0.88
CA ARG A 53 7.56 -3.06 0.12
C ARG A 53 6.85 -2.12 -0.84
N ILE A 54 7.24 -0.85 -0.84
CA ILE A 54 6.79 0.15 -1.80
C ILE A 54 8.01 0.59 -2.62
N PRO A 55 8.19 0.06 -3.85
CA PRO A 55 9.34 0.40 -4.68
C PRO A 55 9.41 1.91 -4.95
N GLY A 56 10.61 2.50 -4.83
CA GLY A 56 10.81 3.94 -5.02
C GLY A 56 10.22 4.84 -3.93
N GLY A 57 9.71 4.26 -2.82
CA GLY A 57 9.12 5.01 -1.73
C GLY A 57 10.13 5.66 -0.79
N ARG A 58 10.07 6.99 -0.66
CA ARG A 58 10.74 7.76 0.40
C ARG A 58 9.82 7.90 1.61
N ASP A 59 10.30 7.56 2.80
CA ASP A 59 9.54 7.71 4.04
C ASP A 59 9.52 9.18 4.47
N LEU A 60 8.35 9.82 4.38
CA LEU A 60 8.18 11.24 4.69
C LEU A 60 8.16 11.55 6.20
N LEU A 61 8.13 10.54 7.07
CA LEU A 61 8.17 10.76 8.52
C LEU A 61 9.57 10.58 9.10
N THR A 62 10.48 9.95 8.36
CA THR A 62 11.84 9.66 8.82
C THR A 62 12.92 10.08 7.82
N ASP A 63 12.52 10.60 6.66
CA ASP A 63 13.37 10.89 5.50
C ASP A 63 14.19 9.71 4.96
N ALA A 64 13.96 8.50 5.44
CA ALA A 64 14.69 7.31 5.03
C ALA A 64 14.25 6.80 3.65
N ASP A 65 15.21 6.43 2.79
CA ASP A 65 14.96 5.70 1.55
C ASP A 65 14.64 4.22 1.89
N ARG A 66 13.43 3.75 1.57
CA ARG A 66 12.94 2.42 1.95
C ARG A 66 12.84 1.51 0.74
N ARG A 67 13.98 1.25 0.09
CA ARG A 67 14.09 0.33 -1.05
C ARG A 67 13.79 -1.13 -0.72
N ARG A 68 13.77 -1.53 0.55
CA ARG A 68 13.59 -2.93 1.03
C ARG A 68 12.40 -3.05 1.98
N ARG A 69 11.82 -4.26 2.11
CA ARG A 69 10.86 -4.57 3.19
C ARG A 69 11.52 -4.25 4.53
N GLY A 70 10.74 -3.72 5.47
CA GLY A 70 11.23 -3.36 6.79
C GLY A 70 10.09 -3.41 7.81
N PRO A 71 10.41 -3.24 9.11
CA PRO A 71 9.39 -3.25 10.14
C PRO A 71 8.34 -2.19 9.84
N ALA A 72 7.07 -2.57 10.01
CA ALA A 72 5.97 -1.62 10.04
C ALA A 72 6.20 -0.63 11.19
N PRO A 73 5.51 0.52 11.17
CA PRO A 73 5.45 1.38 12.35
C PRO A 73 5.12 0.55 13.59
N ARG A 74 5.71 0.93 14.74
CA ARG A 74 5.30 0.39 16.04
C ARG A 74 3.78 0.54 16.19
N ALA A 75 3.16 -0.32 16.99
CA ALA A 75 1.71 -0.31 17.23
C ALA A 75 1.12 1.10 17.33
N LEU A 76 -0.03 1.31 16.66
CA LEU A 76 -0.75 2.60 16.62
C LEU A 76 0.01 3.76 15.94
N ARG A 77 1.11 3.48 15.23
CA ARG A 77 1.83 4.49 14.45
C ARG A 77 1.55 4.35 12.96
N ARG A 78 1.76 5.46 12.25
CA ARG A 78 1.54 5.59 10.80
C ARG A 78 2.89 5.73 10.09
N ARG A 79 2.97 5.27 8.84
CA ARG A 79 4.05 5.62 7.89
C ARG A 79 3.44 6.30 6.68
N ARG A 80 4.13 7.29 6.12
CA ARG A 80 3.77 7.92 4.84
C ARG A 80 4.96 7.78 3.89
N LEU A 81 4.71 7.23 2.71
CA LEU A 81 5.71 7.01 1.67
C LEU A 81 5.31 7.81 0.43
N ALA A 82 6.23 8.58 -0.16
CA ALA A 82 6.04 9.20 -1.46
C ALA A 82 6.82 8.44 -2.53
N HIS A 83 6.18 8.13 -3.65
CA HIS A 83 6.78 7.51 -4.83
C HIS A 83 6.12 8.04 -6.10
N PRO A 84 6.77 7.94 -7.28
CA PRO A 84 6.12 8.29 -8.53
C PRO A 84 4.82 7.51 -8.72
N ALA A 85 3.80 8.18 -9.26
CA ALA A 85 2.58 7.50 -9.68
C ALA A 85 2.90 6.56 -10.86
N PRO A 86 2.27 5.38 -10.95
CA PRO A 86 2.40 4.54 -12.13
C PRO A 86 1.89 5.32 -13.35
N GLN A 87 2.67 5.34 -14.43
CA GLN A 87 2.22 5.91 -15.70
C GLN A 87 1.06 5.04 -16.20
N ASN A 88 -0.15 5.59 -16.27
CA ASN A 88 -1.26 4.96 -16.95
C ASN A 88 -0.91 4.89 -18.44
N HIS A 89 -0.31 3.80 -18.89
CA HIS A 89 -0.41 3.43 -20.29
C HIS A 89 -1.88 3.09 -20.52
N GLY A 90 -2.61 4.00 -21.16
CA GLY A 90 -3.94 3.70 -21.68
C GLY A 90 -3.88 2.44 -22.55
N PRO A 91 -5.02 1.75 -22.78
CA PRO A 91 -5.02 0.58 -23.64
C PRO A 91 -4.42 0.97 -24.99
N ALA A 92 -3.41 0.22 -25.44
CA ALA A 92 -2.90 0.36 -26.79
C ALA A 92 -4.07 0.17 -27.76
N SER A 93 -4.34 1.20 -28.55
CA SER A 93 -5.34 1.20 -29.62
C SER A 93 -5.07 0.12 -30.66
#